data_AF-A0A267TFZ7-F1
#
_entry.id   AF-A0A267TFZ7-F1
#
_cell.length_a   1.000
_cell.length_b   1.000
_cell.length_c   1.000
_cell.angle_alpha   90.00
_cell.angle_beta   90.00
_cell.angle_gamma   90.00
#
_symmetry.space_group_name_H-M   'P 1'
#
loop_
_entity.id
_entity.type
_entity.pdbx_description
1 polymer ?
#
loop_
_entity_poly.entity_id
_entity_poly.type
_entity_poly.pdbx_seq_one_letter_code
_entity_poly.pdbx_strand_id
1 'polypeptide(L)' 'MVLYSIIIEKNGCISGVHILPTNNTDKGLEGHVKEALFASAPWFPALQDGKRLRYKTYFSVQFP' A
#
# COMPACT_ATOMS: atom_id res chain seq x y z
N MET A 1 -0.19 -13.53 -6.94
CA MET A 1 0.35 -12.70 -5.83
C MET A 1 0.64 -11.30 -6.34
N VAL A 2 0.37 -10.26 -5.55
CA VAL A 2 0.88 -8.90 -5.79
C VAL A 2 1.63 -8.45 -4.55
N LEU A 3 2.89 -8.06 -4.75
CA LEU A 3 3.74 -7.48 -3.71
C LEU A 3 3.86 -5.98 -4.00
N TYR A 4 3.61 -5.14 -3.00
CA TYR A 4 3.69 -3.69 -3.18
C TYR A 4 4.18 -2.99 -1.92
N SER A 5 4.68 -1.78 -2.11
CA SER A 5 4.95 -0.83 -1.02
C SER A 5 4.06 0.38 -1.15
N ILE A 6 3.66 0.92 0.00
CA ILE A 6 2.94 2.19 0.10
C ILE A 6 3.57 3.05 1.18
N ILE A 7 3.23 4.33 1.16
CA ILE A 7 3.45 5.26 2.25
C ILE A 7 2.09 5.62 2.84
N ILE A 8 1.94 5.42 4.14
CA ILE A 8 0.81 5.93 4.92
C ILE A 8 1.26 7.28 5.50
N GLU A 9 0.62 8.35 5.03
CA GLU A 9 0.89 9.71 5.49
C GLU A 9 0.30 9.96 6.88
N LYS A 10 0.72 11.05 7.55
CA LYS A 10 0.27 11.38 8.92
C LYS A 10 -1.24 11.63 9.03
N ASN A 11 -1.92 11.93 7.93
CA ASN A 11 -3.37 12.09 7.84
C ASN A 11 -4.10 10.80 7.46
N GLY A 12 -3.37 9.70 7.27
CA GLY A 12 -3.93 8.41 6.86
C GLY A 12 -4.04 8.21 5.35
N CYS A 13 -3.85 9.24 4.54
CA CYS A 13 -3.87 9.08 3.09
C CYS A 13 -2.71 8.20 2.61
N ILE A 14 -2.95 7.45 1.54
CA ILE A 14 -1.90 6.67 0.88
C ILE A 14 -1.20 7.51 -0.17
N SER A 15 0.12 7.42 -0.20
CA SER A 15 0.98 7.94 -1.25
C SER A 15 2.06 6.92 -1.62
N GLY A 16 2.90 7.23 -2.62
CA GLY A 16 4.09 6.43 -2.92
C GLY A 16 3.82 4.95 -3.20
N VAL A 17 2.73 4.65 -3.93
CA VAL A 17 2.36 3.28 -4.29
C VAL A 17 3.35 2.75 -5.33
N HIS A 18 4.05 1.66 -4.99
CA HIS A 18 4.97 0.96 -5.89
C HIS A 18 4.67 -0.53 -5.90
N ILE A 19 4.31 -1.06 -7.05
CA ILE A 19 4.25 -2.51 -7.26
C ILE A 19 5.67 -3.03 -7.43
N LEU A 20 6.00 -4.07 -6.67
CA LEU A 20 7.31 -4.70 -6.71
C LEU A 20 7.28 -5.85 -7.72
N PRO A 21 8.25 -5.94 -8.64
CA PRO A 21 8.27 -7.01 -9.63
C PRO A 21 8.49 -8.35 -8.92
N THR A 22 7.57 -9.28 -9.17
CA THR A 22 7.73 -10.69 -8.79
C THR A 22 7.61 -11.57 -10.03
N ASN A 23 8.24 -12.74 -9.99
CA ASN A 23 8.20 -13.76 -11.05
C ASN A 23 6.77 -14.24 -11.38
N ASN A 24 5.80 -14.06 -10.48
CA ASN A 24 4.42 -14.55 -10.60
C ASN A 24 3.38 -13.41 -10.53
N THR A 25 3.73 -12.18 -10.94
CA THR A 25 2.80 -11.05 -10.86
C THR A 25 1.90 -11.00 -12.10
N ASP A 26 0.59 -11.06 -11.87
CA ASP A 26 -0.41 -10.84 -12.91
C ASP A 26 -0.59 -9.34 -13.13
N LYS A 27 -0.25 -8.85 -14.32
CA LYS A 27 -0.31 -7.44 -14.70
C LYS A 27 -1.73 -6.85 -14.63
N GLY A 28 -2.77 -7.67 -14.82
CA GLY A 28 -4.16 -7.24 -14.67
C GLY A 28 -4.50 -6.88 -13.22
N LEU A 29 -4.01 -7.69 -12.28
CA LEU A 29 -4.25 -7.47 -10.85
C LEU A 29 -3.47 -6.26 -10.31
N GLU A 30 -2.29 -5.95 -10.85
CA GLU A 30 -1.49 -4.79 -10.41
C GLU A 30 -2.25 -3.46 -10.56
N GLY A 31 -2.97 -3.29 -11.68
CA GLY A 31 -3.78 -2.11 -11.95
C GLY A 31 -4.90 -1.95 -10.93
N HIS A 32 -5.69 -3.01 -10.73
CA HIS A 32 -6.79 -3.02 -9.77
C HIS A 32 -6.33 -2.82 -8.32
N VAL A 33 -5.17 -3.36 -7.93
CA VAL A 33 -4.59 -3.10 -6.60
C VAL A 33 -4.26 -1.63 -6.42
N LYS A 34 -3.65 -0.97 -7.43
CA LYS A 34 -3.38 0.47 -7.36
C LYS A 34 -4.66 1.28 -7.23
N GLU A 35 -5.66 0.99 -8.05
CA GLU A 35 -6.97 1.66 -8.01
C GLU A 35 -7.63 1.51 -6.64
N ALA A 36 -7.66 0.28 -6.10
CA ALA A 36 -8.22 0.01 -4.79
C ALA A 36 -7.49 0.77 -3.66
N LEU A 37 -6.16 0.86 -3.72
CA LEU A 37 -5.36 1.61 -2.74
C LEU A 37 -5.72 3.11 -2.77
N PHE A 38 -5.83 3.72 -3.95
CA PHE A 38 -6.17 5.13 -4.09
C PHE A 38 -7.65 5.44 -3.78
N ALA A 39 -8.54 4.48 -4.00
CA ALA A 39 -9.96 4.61 -3.67
C ALA A 39 -10.28 4.30 -2.19
N SER A 40 -9.33 3.72 -1.45
CA SER A 40 -9.56 3.34 -0.05
C SER A 40 -9.78 4.55 0.85
N ALA A 41 -10.59 4.35 1.91
CA ALA A 41 -10.71 5.33 2.98
C ALA A 41 -9.34 5.57 3.65
N PRO A 42 -9.10 6.74 4.27
CA PRO A 42 -7.84 7.01 4.98
C PRO A 42 -7.51 5.92 6.00
N TRP A 43 -6.27 5.46 5.98
CA TRP A 43 -5.76 4.40 6.85
C TRP A 43 -5.35 4.97 8.21
N PHE A 44 -5.21 4.10 9.22
CA PHE A 44 -4.65 4.54 10.49
C PHE A 44 -3.16 4.86 10.32
N PRO A 45 -2.73 6.10 10.64
CA PRO A 45 -1.32 6.47 10.57
C PRO A 45 -0.52 5.74 11.65
N ALA A 46 0.74 5.45 11.36
CA ALA A 46 1.65 4.91 12.37
C ALA A 46 1.86 5.91 13.51
N LEU A 47 1.99 5.38 14.73
CA LEU A 47 2.25 6.16 15.93
C LEU A 47 3.58 5.73 16.54
N GLN A 48 4.39 6.70 16.93
CA GLN A 48 5.57 6.49 17.77
C GLN A 48 5.57 7.58 18.83
N ASP A 49 5.60 7.18 20.10
CA ASP A 49 5.58 8.09 21.25
C ASP A 49 4.45 9.12 21.18
N GLY A 50 3.25 8.67 20.78
CA GLY A 50 2.05 9.49 20.63
C GLY A 50 2.05 10.42 19.40
N LYS A 51 3.11 10.42 18.59
CA LYS A 51 3.22 11.26 17.39
C LYS A 51 2.90 10.45 16.14
N ARG A 52 2.07 11.04 15.27
CA ARG A 52 1.77 10.48 13.94
C ARG A 52 2.99 10.58 13.03
N LEU A 53 3.30 9.48 12.36
CA LEU A 53 4.44 9.36 11.46
C LEU A 53 4.00 9.12 10.02
N ARG A 54 4.89 9.51 9.10
CA ARG A 54 4.86 9.05 7.72
C ARG A 54 5.58 7.71 7.67
N TYR A 55 4.89 6.65 7.27
CA TYR A 55 5.40 5.29 7.38
C TYR A 55 5.36 4.58 6.04
N LYS A 56 6.52 4.07 5.60
CA LYS A 56 6.63 3.21 4.43
C LYS A 56 6.52 1.75 4.86
N THR A 57 5.67 0.99 4.19
CA THR A 57 5.47 -0.43 4.49
C THR A 57 5.23 -1.25 3.23
N TYR A 58 5.26 -2.56 3.39
CA TYR A 58 5.19 -3.55 2.32
C TYR A 58 4.05 -4.53 2.60
N PHE A 59 3.26 -4.85 1.58
CA PHE A 59 2.17 -5.81 1.65
C PHE A 59 2.33 -6.86 0.57
N SER A 60 2.07 -8.12 0.95
CA SER A 60 1.92 -9.23 0.02
C SER A 60 0.47 -9.68 0.05
N VAL A 61 -0.20 -9.65 -1.10
CA VAL A 61 -1.57 -10.10 -1.26
C VAL A 61 -1.59 -11.30 -2.19
N GLN A 62 -2.12 -12.41 -1.67
CA GLN A 62 -2.44 -13.60 -2.47
C GLN A 62 -3.88 -13.51 -2.92
N PHE A 63 -4.10 -13.76 -4.21
CA PHE A 63 -5.43 -13.89 -4.80
C PHE A 63 -5.69 -15.38 -5.01
N PRO A 64 -6.93 -15.86 -4.79
CA PRO A 64 -7.32 -17.24 -5.06
C PRO A 64 -7.07 -17.66 -6.51
#